data_AF-A0A1D2WDB9-F1
#
_entry.id   AF-A0A1D2WDB9-F1
#
_cell.length_a   1.000
_cell.length_b   1.000
_cell.length_c   1.000
_cell.angle_alpha   90.00
_cell.angle_beta   90.00
_cell.angle_gamma   90.00
#
_symmetry.space_group_name_H-M   'P 1'
#
loop_
_entity.id
_entity.type
_entity.pdbx_description
1 polymer ?
#
loop_
_entity_poly.entity_id
_entity_poly.type
_entity_poly.pdbx_seq_one_letter_code
_entity_poly.pdbx_strand_id
1 'polypeptide(L)'
;MKIAVASTDGKLVDLHFGDADKFLIYKIEDGEGKFHEIREKTAMPLNNHQERWVASIDLINDCKAVLCNKIGNEPTIELRKLGIKPIQLDCEVKDAVSECSKHLLS
;
A
#
# COMPACT_ATOMS: atom_id res chain seq x y z
N MET A 1 -9.50 10.32 2.19
CA MET A 1 -8.11 9.90 1.90
C MET A 1 -8.09 8.40 1.66
N LYS A 2 -7.09 7.85 0.96
CA LYS A 2 -6.97 6.40 0.73
C LYS A 2 -5.66 5.85 1.29
N ILE A 3 -5.70 4.63 1.82
CA ILE A 3 -4.57 3.86 2.32
C ILE A 3 -4.52 2.56 1.51
N ALA A 4 -3.37 2.26 0.92
CA ALA A 4 -3.14 0.97 0.27
C ALA A 4 -2.49 -0.01 1.27
N VAL A 5 -2.84 -1.29 1.18
CA VAL A 5 -2.31 -2.33 2.05
C VAL A 5 -1.85 -3.51 1.21
N ALA A 6 -0.58 -3.88 1.35
CA ALA A 6 0.00 -5.06 0.74
C ALA A 6 -0.23 -6.26 1.67
N SER A 7 -1.18 -7.13 1.30
CA SER A 7 -1.55 -8.31 2.07
C SER A 7 -1.95 -9.47 1.16
N THR A 8 -1.58 -10.70 1.53
CA THR A 8 -2.02 -11.91 0.82
C THR A 8 -3.50 -12.21 1.02
N ASP A 9 -3.98 -12.12 2.27
CA ASP A 9 -5.30 -12.58 2.72
C ASP A 9 -6.21 -11.47 3.26
N GLY A 10 -5.70 -10.23 3.37
CA GLY A 10 -6.40 -9.08 3.93
C GLY A 10 -6.45 -9.07 5.46
N LYS A 11 -5.76 -9.99 6.14
CA LYS A 11 -5.69 -10.06 7.61
C LYS A 11 -4.37 -9.54 8.13
N LEU A 12 -3.25 -9.88 7.48
CA LEU A 12 -1.92 -9.46 7.90
C LEU A 12 -1.21 -8.63 6.84
N VAL A 13 -0.42 -7.64 7.25
CA VAL A 13 0.47 -6.90 6.36
C VAL A 13 1.77 -7.69 6.21
N ASP A 14 1.77 -8.64 5.28
CA ASP A 14 2.80 -9.66 5.14
C ASP A 14 3.62 -9.55 3.83
N LEU A 15 3.18 -8.70 2.90
CA LEU A 15 3.80 -8.59 1.58
C LEU A 15 4.89 -7.52 1.49
N HIS A 16 5.95 -7.84 0.74
CA HIS A 16 6.89 -6.85 0.24
C HIS A 16 6.24 -6.01 -0.87
N PHE A 17 6.41 -4.70 -0.85
CA PHE A 17 5.73 -3.76 -1.76
C PHE A 17 5.94 -4.08 -3.26
N GLY A 18 7.17 -4.46 -3.63
CA GLY A 18 7.50 -4.79 -5.02
C GLY A 18 6.88 -6.11 -5.49
N ASP A 19 6.64 -7.04 -4.58
CA ASP A 19 6.14 -8.39 -4.88
C ASP A 19 4.63 -8.51 -4.66
N ALA A 20 3.99 -7.46 -4.13
CA ALA A 20 2.55 -7.41 -3.99
C ALA A 20 1.88 -7.33 -5.37
N ASP A 21 1.16 -8.38 -5.75
CA ASP A 21 0.36 -8.40 -6.99
C ASP A 21 -0.97 -7.66 -6.84
N LYS A 22 -1.40 -7.43 -5.60
CA LYS A 22 -2.63 -6.72 -5.27
C LYS A 22 -2.46 -5.84 -4.04
N PHE A 23 -3.26 -4.79 -3.99
CA PHE A 23 -3.38 -3.89 -2.85
C PHE A 23 -4.83 -3.79 -2.42
N LEU A 24 -5.09 -3.94 -1.12
CA LEU A 24 -6.38 -3.61 -0.54
C LEU A 24 -6.42 -2.11 -0.27
N ILE A 25 -7.42 -1.44 -0.82
CA ILE A 25 -7.58 0.00 -0.69
C ILE A 25 -8.62 0.27 0.38
N TYR A 26 -8.21 1.03 1.40
CA TYR A 26 -9.07 1.51 2.46
C TYR A 26 -9.28 3.01 2.29
N LYS A 27 -10.54 3.45 2.35
CA LYS A 27 -10.91 4.86 2.33
C LYS A 27 -11.17 5.31 3.76
N ILE A 28 -10.54 6.41 4.16
CA ILE A 28 -10.79 7.05 5.45
C ILE A 28 -12.08 7.85 5.34
N GLU A 29 -13.07 7.48 6.15
CA GLU A 29 -14.38 8.12 6.31
C GLU A 29 -14.64 8.30 7.82
N ASP A 30 -14.97 9.51 8.26
CA ASP A 30 -15.28 9.82 9.67
C ASP A 30 -14.21 9.41 10.70
N GLY A 31 -12.93 9.38 10.29
CA GLY A 31 -11.84 8.93 11.17
C GLY A 31 -11.50 7.45 11.07
N GLU A 32 -12.31 6.67 10.38
CA GLU A 32 -12.17 5.22 10.27
C GLU A 32 -11.78 4.79 8.86
N GLY A 33 -10.85 3.85 8.75
CA GLY A 33 -10.50 3.24 7.48
C GLY A 33 -11.48 2.13 7.11
N LYS A 34 -12.34 2.37 6.13
CA LYS A 34 -13.27 1.38 5.57
C LYS A 34 -12.69 0.77 4.30
N PHE A 35 -12.84 -0.55 4.15
CA PHE A 35 -12.47 -1.22 2.91
C PHE A 35 -13.25 -0.62 1.72
N HIS A 36 -12.55 -0.34 0.62
CA HIS A 36 -13.12 0.29 -0.56
C HIS A 36 -13.08 -0.62 -1.78
N GLU A 37 -11.90 -1.13 -2.13
CA GLU A 37 -11.68 -1.95 -3.32
C GLU A 37 -10.37 -2.74 -3.22
N ILE A 38 -10.18 -3.72 -4.11
CA ILE A 38 -8.89 -4.37 -4.34
C ILE A 38 -8.39 -3.92 -5.72
N ARG A 39 -7.11 -3.56 -5.79
CA ARG A 39 -6.44 -3.21 -7.05
C ARG A 39 -5.34 -4.20 -7.34
N GLU A 40 -5.35 -4.80 -8.52
CA GLU A 40 -4.43 -5.87 -8.92
C GLU A 40 -3.59 -5.43 -10.11
N LYS A 41 -2.34 -5.91 -10.18
CA LYS A 41 -1.48 -5.69 -11.34
C LYS A 41 -2.08 -6.42 -12.54
N THR A 42 -2.17 -5.75 -13.67
CA THR A 42 -2.45 -6.42 -14.94
C THR A 42 -1.37 -7.44 -15.24
N ALA A 43 -1.78 -8.66 -15.65
CA ALA A 43 -0.94 -9.83 -15.89
C ALA A 43 0.00 -9.70 -17.12
N MET A 44 0.70 -8.58 -17.27
CA MET A 44 1.81 -8.48 -18.20
C MET A 44 3.06 -9.08 -17.54
N PRO A 45 3.89 -9.83 -18.28
CA PRO A 45 5.15 -10.34 -17.76
C PRO A 45 6.07 -9.16 -17.43
N LEU A 46 6.20 -8.84 -16.15
CA LEU A 46 7.13 -7.84 -15.63
C LEU A 46 8.52 -8.49 -15.64
N ASN A 47 9.22 -8.34 -16.76
CA ASN A 47 10.50 -9.01 -17.02
C ASN A 47 11.66 -8.36 -16.24
N ASN A 48 11.46 -7.17 -15.66
CA ASN A 48 12.49 -6.44 -14.91
C ASN A 48 12.11 -6.12 -13.44
N HIS A 49 13.11 -6.11 -12.56
CA HIS A 49 12.97 -5.74 -11.14
C HIS A 49 12.36 -4.34 -10.92
N GLN A 50 12.65 -3.38 -11.80
CA GLN A 50 12.08 -2.03 -11.75
C GLN A 50 10.60 -1.99 -12.12
N GLU A 51 10.19 -2.76 -13.13
CA GLU A 51 8.80 -2.79 -13.62
C GLU A 51 7.84 -3.27 -12.52
N ARG A 52 8.32 -4.14 -11.62
CA ARG A 52 7.53 -4.72 -10.53
C ARG A 52 6.94 -3.69 -9.58
N TRP A 53 7.74 -2.70 -9.15
CA TRP A 53 7.28 -1.71 -8.19
C TRP A 53 6.72 -0.45 -8.85
N VAL A 54 7.09 -0.17 -10.10
CA VAL A 54 6.45 0.90 -10.89
C VAL A 54 4.97 0.59 -11.11
N ALA A 55 4.64 -0.65 -11.49
CA ALA A 55 3.26 -1.09 -11.59
C ALA A 55 2.51 -0.99 -10.24
N SER A 56 3.18 -1.30 -9.11
CA SER A 56 2.59 -1.11 -7.79
C SER A 56 2.26 0.37 -7.52
N ILE A 57 3.14 1.30 -7.90
CA ILE A 57 2.92 2.75 -7.72
C ILE A 57 1.70 3.22 -8.52
N ASP A 58 1.57 2.80 -9.77
CA ASP A 58 0.43 3.19 -10.61
C ASP A 58 -0.91 2.76 -10.00
N LEU A 59 -0.95 1.60 -9.34
CA LEU A 59 -2.16 1.13 -8.64
C LEU A 59 -2.51 1.96 -7.42
N ILE A 60 -1.59 2.72 -6.83
CA ILE A 60 -1.81 3.41 -5.55
C ILE A 60 -1.52 4.92 -5.62
N ASN A 61 -1.44 5.48 -6.83
CA ASN A 61 -1.04 6.88 -7.03
C ASN A 61 -1.98 7.92 -6.40
N ASP A 62 -3.22 7.54 -6.08
CA ASP A 62 -4.23 8.35 -5.40
C ASP A 62 -4.28 8.08 -3.88
N CYS A 63 -3.45 7.18 -3.36
CA CYS A 63 -3.32 6.88 -1.94
C CYS A 63 -2.40 7.89 -1.24
N LYS A 64 -2.63 8.10 0.05
CA LYS A 64 -1.76 8.92 0.92
C LYS A 64 -0.71 8.10 1.65
N ALA A 65 -0.96 6.81 1.82
CA ALA A 65 -0.02 5.89 2.43
C ALA A 65 -0.14 4.50 1.81
N VAL A 66 0.94 3.73 1.90
CA VAL A 66 0.96 2.30 1.61
C VAL A 66 1.58 1.54 2.79
N LEU A 67 0.88 0.52 3.25
CA LEU A 67 1.29 -0.36 4.34
C LEU A 67 1.84 -1.65 3.73
N CYS A 68 3.06 -2.04 4.11
CA CYS A 68 3.71 -3.25 3.62
C CYS A 68 4.69 -3.82 4.66
N ASN A 69 5.01 -5.10 4.57
CA ASN A 69 5.96 -5.74 5.49
C ASN A 69 7.39 -5.25 5.20
N LYS A 70 7.71 -5.10 3.92
CA LYS A 70 9.02 -4.62 3.46
C LYS A 70 8.91 -3.79 2.19
N ILE A 71 9.86 -2.86 2.04
CA ILE A 71 10.01 -2.03 0.84
C ILE A 71 11.47 -1.64 0.64
N GLY A 72 11.94 -1.67 -0.61
CA GLY A 72 13.29 -1.24 -0.98
C GLY A 72 13.47 0.29 -0.95
N ASN A 73 14.74 0.73 -1.00
CA ASN A 73 15.08 2.15 -0.95
C ASN A 73 14.54 2.95 -2.15
N GLU A 74 14.69 2.41 -3.37
CA GLU A 74 14.25 3.05 -4.60
C GLU A 74 12.74 3.33 -4.63
N PRO A 75 11.84 2.34 -4.46
CA PRO A 75 10.40 2.60 -4.41
C PRO A 75 10.01 3.50 -3.22
N THR A 76 10.73 3.44 -2.09
CA THR A 76 10.50 4.34 -0.96
C THR A 76 10.73 5.80 -1.34
N ILE A 77 11.82 6.09 -2.06
CA ILE A 77 12.15 7.44 -2.51
C ILE A 77 11.11 7.95 -3.49
N GLU A 78 10.71 7.13 -4.48
CA GLU A 78 9.72 7.53 -5.49
C GLU A 78 8.33 7.75 -4.88
N LEU A 79 7.86 6.87 -3.99
CA LEU A 79 6.59 7.06 -3.29
C LEU A 79 6.56 8.39 -2.52
N ARG A 80 7.64 8.73 -1.83
CA ARG A 80 7.75 10.00 -1.09
C ARG A 80 7.70 11.21 -2.01
N LYS A 81 8.33 11.15 -3.19
CA LYS A 81 8.24 12.22 -4.21
C LYS A 81 6.81 12.43 -4.70
N LEU A 82 6.03 11.35 -4.80
CA LEU A 82 4.62 11.37 -5.17
C LEU A 82 3.68 11.78 -4.01
N GLY A 83 4.22 12.04 -2.82
CA GLY A 83 3.42 12.38 -1.63
C GLY A 83 2.71 11.18 -1.00
N ILE A 84 3.14 9.96 -1.31
CA ILE A 84 2.65 8.71 -0.73
C ILE A 84 3.62 8.29 0.37
N LYS A 85 3.11 8.06 1.58
CA LYS A 85 3.92 7.64 2.73
C LYS A 85 4.04 6.12 2.78
N PRO A 86 5.20 5.51 2.46
CA PRO A 86 5.41 4.11 2.72
C PRO A 86 5.57 3.88 4.22
N ILE A 87 4.83 2.92 4.77
CA ILE A 87 4.87 2.53 6.18
C ILE A 87 5.15 1.04 6.23
N GLN A 88 6.24 0.71 6.91
CA GLN A 88 6.69 -0.66 7.07
C GLN A 88 6.20 -1.19 8.41
N LEU A 89 5.42 -2.27 8.39
CA LEU A 89 4.82 -2.85 9.59
C LEU A 89 4.47 -4.33 9.37
N ASP A 90 4.45 -5.08 10.47
CA ASP A 90 4.13 -6.50 10.51
C ASP A 90 3.08 -6.72 11.60
N CYS A 91 1.82 -6.46 11.25
CA CYS A 91 0.67 -6.63 12.15
C CYS A 91 -0.62 -6.83 11.36
N GLU A 92 -1.74 -6.95 12.08
CA GLU A 92 -3.06 -7.08 11.47
C GLU A 92 -3.43 -5.84 10.66
N VAL A 93 -4.03 -6.06 9.48
CA VAL A 93 -4.49 -5.01 8.57
C VAL A 93 -5.45 -4.05 9.28
N LYS A 94 -6.32 -4.57 10.15
CA LYS A 94 -7.28 -3.78 10.91
C LYS A 94 -6.57 -2.74 11.80
N ASP A 95 -5.57 -3.19 12.55
CA ASP A 95 -4.82 -2.32 13.46
C ASP A 95 -3.95 -1.34 12.67
N ALA A 96 -3.29 -1.84 11.63
CA ALA A 96 -2.45 -1.04 10.74
C ALA A 96 -3.22 0.14 10.11
N VAL A 97 -4.41 -0.15 9.57
CA VAL A 97 -5.28 0.86 8.95
C VAL A 97 -5.83 1.84 9.99
N SER A 98 -6.24 1.35 11.16
CA SER A 98 -6.74 2.19 12.27
C SER A 98 -5.68 3.19 12.73
N GLU A 99 -4.47 2.71 13.03
CA GLU A 99 -3.37 3.56 13.46
C GLU A 99 -2.93 4.52 12.38
N CYS A 100 -2.82 4.07 11.12
CA CYS A 100 -2.47 4.93 10.00
C CYS A 100 -3.51 6.04 9.79
N SER A 101 -4.80 5.74 9.94
CA SER A 101 -5.88 6.70 9.76
C SER A 101 -5.80 7.84 10.79
N LYS A 102 -5.51 7.52 12.06
CA LYS A 102 -5.34 8.53 13.12
C LYS A 102 -4.17 9.49 12.82
N HIS A 103 -3.04 8.96 12.37
CA HIS A 103 -1.84 9.76 12.07
C HIS A 103 -1.94 10.58 10.78
N LEU A 104 -2.86 10.23 9.87
CA LEU A 104 -3.11 10.99 8.64
C LEU A 104 -4.12 12.13 8.83
N LEU A 105 -4.87 12.12 9.94
CA LEU A 105 -5.85 13.15 10.29
C LEU A 105 -5.33 14.18 11.31
N SER A 106 -4.22 13.86 11.99
CA SER A 106 -3.46 14.77 12.86
C SER A 106 -2.58 15.72 12.07
#